data_AF-A0A935K696-F1
#
_entry.id   AF-A0A935K696-F1
#
_cell.length_a   1.000
_cell.length_b   1.000
_cell.length_c   1.000
_cell.angle_alpha   90.00
_cell.angle_beta   90.00
_cell.angle_gamma   90.00
#
_symmetry.space_group_name_H-M   'P 1'
#
loop_
_entity.id
_entity.type
_entity.pdbx_description
1 polymer ?
#
loop_
_entity_poly.entity_id
_entity_poly.type
_entity_poly.pdbx_seq_one_letter_code
_entity_poly.pdbx_strand_id
1 'polypeptide(L)'
;MADWKELAGDGKYVEAEADMLAETDRGVGFFPDNEIRASFYENWGDTLSGEEQIAKYKVALINWGQWASCSTSGGEGTARMMDVHRVSKMIDDLEGKQV
;
A
#
# COMPACT_ATOMS: atom_id res chain seq x y z
N MET A 1 -18.60 -13.83 8.33
CA MET A 1 -18.01 -12.86 7.40
C MET A 1 -16.63 -13.39 7.07
N ALA A 2 -16.24 -13.40 5.79
CA ALA A 2 -14.89 -13.82 5.42
C ALA A 2 -13.89 -12.79 5.98
N ASP A 3 -12.74 -13.25 6.47
CA ASP A 3 -11.66 -12.35 6.90
C ASP A 3 -11.14 -11.61 5.66
N TRP A 4 -10.91 -10.29 5.75
CA TRP A 4 -10.39 -9.52 4.62
C TRP A 4 -9.01 -10.02 4.19
N LYS A 5 -8.24 -10.63 5.10
CA LYS A 5 -6.94 -11.26 4.77
C LYS A 5 -7.13 -12.50 3.90
N GLU A 6 -8.17 -13.29 4.14
CA GLU A 6 -8.53 -14.45 3.32
C GLU A 6 -8.99 -13.99 1.93
N LEU A 7 -9.85 -12.96 1.88
CA LEU A 7 -10.29 -12.37 0.62
C LEU A 7 -9.11 -11.81 -0.19
N ALA A 8 -8.20 -11.06 0.44
CA ALA A 8 -6.99 -10.56 -0.22
C ALA A 8 -6.08 -11.70 -0.70
N GLY A 9 -5.92 -12.76 0.10
CA GLY A 9 -5.17 -13.96 -0.28
C GLY A 9 -5.75 -14.69 -1.50
N ASP A 10 -7.08 -14.61 -1.68
CA ASP A 10 -7.80 -15.10 -2.85
C ASP A 10 -7.78 -14.13 -4.05
N GLY A 11 -7.15 -12.96 -3.93
CA GLY A 11 -7.15 -11.91 -4.95
C GLY A 11 -8.42 -11.05 -5.01
N LYS A 12 -9.34 -11.22 -4.05
CA LYS A 12 -10.62 -10.49 -3.94
C LYS A 12 -10.44 -9.16 -3.19
N TYR A 13 -9.57 -8.31 -3.72
CA TYR A 13 -9.19 -7.05 -3.06
C TYR A 13 -10.31 -6.02 -3.00
N VAL A 14 -11.22 -6.00 -3.99
CA VAL A 14 -12.37 -5.09 -3.99
C VAL A 14 -13.28 -5.38 -2.80
N GLU A 15 -13.56 -6.65 -2.56
CA GLU A 15 -14.39 -7.10 -1.43
C GLU A 15 -13.68 -6.93 -0.09
N ALA A 16 -12.35 -7.11 -0.05
CA ALA A 16 -11.55 -6.98 1.17
C ALA A 16 -11.34 -5.54 1.64
N GLU A 17 -11.40 -4.55 0.73
CA GLU A 17 -10.95 -3.17 0.99
C GLU A 17 -11.71 -2.51 2.15
N ALA A 18 -13.04 -2.65 2.20
CA ALA A 18 -13.85 -1.99 3.22
C ALA A 18 -13.51 -2.47 4.64
N ASP A 19 -13.39 -3.79 4.81
CA ASP A 19 -13.07 -4.41 6.10
C ASP A 19 -11.61 -4.12 6.50
N MET A 20 -10.67 -4.14 5.54
CA MET A 20 -9.28 -3.76 5.77
C MET A 20 -9.16 -2.30 6.23
N LEU A 21 -9.86 -1.36 5.58
CA LEU A 21 -9.85 0.05 5.97
C LEU A 21 -10.42 0.25 7.36
N ALA A 22 -11.49 -0.47 7.72
CA ALA A 22 -12.11 -0.42 9.03
C ALA A 22 -11.19 -0.96 10.14
N GLU A 23 -10.48 -2.07 9.91
CA GLU A 23 -9.54 -2.67 10.89
C GLU A 23 -8.28 -1.82 11.08
N THR A 24 -7.83 -1.14 10.03
CA THR A 24 -6.60 -0.32 10.06
C THR A 24 -6.85 1.14 10.43
N ASP A 25 -8.11 1.54 10.61
CA ASP A 25 -8.46 2.86 11.14
C ASP A 25 -8.29 2.88 12.66
N ARG A 26 -7.44 3.78 13.15
CA ARG A 26 -7.19 3.98 14.58
C ARG A 26 -8.12 5.04 15.20
N GLY A 27 -8.99 5.64 14.39
CA GLY A 27 -9.94 6.66 14.82
C GLY A 27 -9.38 8.07 14.81
N VAL A 28 -10.23 9.02 15.18
CA VAL A 28 -9.97 10.46 15.04
C VAL A 28 -8.72 10.89 15.80
N GLY A 29 -7.78 11.53 15.08
CA GLY A 29 -6.55 12.08 15.66
C GLY A 29 -5.38 11.10 15.70
N PHE A 30 -5.57 9.84 15.31
CA PHE A 30 -4.51 8.85 15.15
C PHE A 30 -4.23 8.59 13.67
N PHE A 31 -2.95 8.38 13.34
CA PHE A 31 -2.60 7.87 12.02
C PHE A 31 -3.04 6.40 11.90
N PRO A 32 -3.64 6.00 10.77
CA PRO A 32 -4.01 4.61 10.54
C PRO A 32 -2.78 3.71 10.44
N ASP A 33 -3.00 2.40 10.42
CA ASP A 33 -1.96 1.40 10.20
C ASP A 33 -1.50 1.37 8.73
N ASN A 34 -0.75 2.41 8.37
CA ASN A 34 -0.30 2.69 7.02
C ASN A 34 0.60 1.61 6.42
N GLU A 35 1.37 0.87 7.24
CA GLU A 35 2.14 -0.29 6.77
C GLU A 35 1.24 -1.40 6.19
N ILE A 36 0.13 -1.70 6.87
CA ILE A 36 -0.83 -2.71 6.46
C ILE A 36 -1.56 -2.25 5.19
N ARG A 37 -2.02 -1.00 5.17
CA ARG A 37 -2.68 -0.40 4.00
C ARG A 37 -1.75 -0.39 2.79
N ALA A 38 -0.49 0.01 2.97
CA ALA A 38 0.47 0.07 1.88
C ALA A 38 0.71 -1.31 1.27
N SER A 39 0.96 -2.31 2.11
CA SER A 39 1.16 -3.70 1.67
C SER A 39 -0.07 -4.26 0.95
N PHE A 40 -1.27 -3.96 1.45
CA PHE A 40 -2.52 -4.37 0.80
C PHE A 40 -2.64 -3.82 -0.62
N TYR A 41 -2.44 -2.51 -0.81
CA TYR A 41 -2.56 -1.89 -2.13
C TYR A 41 -1.42 -2.27 -3.08
N GLU A 42 -0.23 -2.54 -2.55
CA GLU A 42 0.88 -3.08 -3.33
C GLU A 42 0.54 -4.47 -3.89
N ASN A 43 0.11 -5.39 -3.03
CA ASN A 43 -0.29 -6.73 -3.44
C ASN A 43 -1.50 -6.70 -4.39
N TRP A 44 -2.43 -5.75 -4.21
CA TRP A 44 -3.50 -5.54 -5.16
C TRP A 44 -2.94 -5.11 -6.53
N GLY A 45 -2.04 -4.13 -6.55
CA GLY A 45 -1.34 -3.71 -7.77
C GLY A 45 -0.66 -4.86 -8.50
N ASP A 46 -0.03 -5.78 -7.78
CA ASP A 46 0.64 -6.97 -8.35
C ASP A 46 -0.32 -7.92 -9.10
N THR A 47 -1.63 -7.87 -8.79
CA THR A 47 -2.65 -8.67 -9.49
C THR A 47 -3.25 -7.98 -10.71
N LEU A 48 -2.94 -6.70 -10.92
CA LEU A 48 -3.51 -5.86 -11.97
C LEU A 48 -2.51 -5.63 -13.11
N SER A 49 -2.96 -4.90 -14.13
CA SER A 49 -2.09 -4.42 -15.20
C SER A 49 -2.51 -3.02 -15.69
N GLY A 50 -1.60 -2.31 -16.35
CA GLY A 50 -1.89 -1.02 -16.96
C GLY A 50 -2.19 0.08 -15.94
N GLU A 51 -3.16 0.95 -16.26
CA GLU A 51 -3.48 2.12 -15.44
C GLU A 51 -4.00 1.76 -14.04
N GLU A 52 -4.75 0.67 -13.91
CA GLU A 52 -5.28 0.23 -12.63
C GLU A 52 -4.18 -0.26 -11.68
N GLN A 53 -3.17 -0.95 -12.20
CA GLN A 53 -1.97 -1.33 -11.44
C GLN A 53 -1.24 -0.09 -10.92
N ILE A 54 -0.99 0.89 -11.80
CA ILE A 54 -0.32 2.13 -11.42
C ILE A 54 -1.13 2.89 -10.36
N ALA A 55 -2.46 2.93 -10.50
CA ALA A 55 -3.33 3.58 -9.53
C ALA A 55 -3.21 2.93 -8.15
N LYS A 56 -3.19 1.60 -8.04
CA LYS A 56 -3.02 0.91 -6.75
C LYS A 56 -1.62 1.10 -6.16
N TYR A 57 -0.56 1.07 -6.98
CA TYR A 57 0.78 1.41 -6.50
C TYR A 57 0.89 2.87 -6.02
N LYS A 58 0.21 3.83 -6.64
CA LYS A 58 0.18 5.22 -6.14
C LYS A 58 -0.47 5.32 -4.75
N VAL A 59 -1.51 4.54 -4.49
CA VAL A 59 -2.11 4.46 -3.15
C VAL A 59 -1.14 3.80 -2.16
N ALA A 60 -0.48 2.71 -2.56
CA ALA A 60 0.54 2.07 -1.73
C ALA A 60 1.69 3.04 -1.39
N LEU A 61 2.18 3.80 -2.36
CA LEU A 61 3.24 4.78 -2.18
C LEU A 61 2.88 5.86 -1.16
N ILE A 62 1.64 6.36 -1.18
CA ILE A 62 1.17 7.35 -0.21
C ILE A 62 1.21 6.76 1.20
N ASN A 63 0.70 5.54 1.38
CA ASN A 63 0.68 4.89 2.69
C ASN A 63 2.11 4.56 3.18
N TRP A 64 2.98 4.06 2.31
CA TRP A 64 4.40 3.86 2.64
C TRP A 64 5.08 5.17 3.04
N GLY A 65 4.82 6.26 2.33
CA GLY A 65 5.36 7.58 2.64
C GLY A 65 4.90 8.10 4.00
N GLN A 66 3.61 7.94 4.31
CA GLN A 66 3.06 8.29 5.62
C GLN A 66 3.66 7.44 6.73
N TRP A 67 3.76 6.12 6.53
CA TRP A 67 4.41 5.23 7.48
C TRP A 67 5.87 5.60 7.74
N ALA A 68 6.64 5.86 6.68
CA ALA A 68 8.02 6.31 6.78
C ALA A 68 8.12 7.62 7.55
N SER A 69 7.23 8.60 7.29
CA SER A 69 7.23 9.89 7.99
C SER A 69 6.94 9.81 9.49
N CYS A 70 6.23 8.77 9.94
CA CYS A 70 5.98 8.53 11.37
C CYS A 70 7.20 7.94 12.10
N SER A 71 8.31 7.67 11.40
CA SER A 71 9.50 7.02 11.94
C SER A 71 10.53 8.07 12.35
N THR A 72 11.08 7.93 13.56
CA THR A 72 12.22 8.75 13.97
C THR A 72 13.49 8.38 13.20
N SER A 73 14.37 9.36 12.98
CA SER A 73 15.63 9.16 12.26
C SER A 73 16.48 8.04 12.90
N GLY A 74 16.95 7.11 12.07
CA GLY A 74 17.67 5.91 12.50
C GLY A 74 17.53 4.76 11.50
N GLY A 75 18.02 3.56 11.84
CA GLY A 75 17.96 2.39 10.97
C GLY A 75 16.55 1.99 10.54
N GLU A 76 15.56 2.15 11.43
CA GLU A 76 14.14 1.91 11.12
C GLU A 76 13.58 2.92 10.11
N GLY A 77 13.96 4.20 10.23
CA GLY A 77 13.60 5.22 9.25
C GLY A 77 14.22 4.96 7.88
N THR A 78 15.48 4.52 7.84
CA THR A 78 16.16 4.13 6.58
C THR A 78 15.49 2.93 5.92
N ALA A 79 15.11 1.91 6.70
CA ALA A 79 14.42 0.73 6.17
C ALA A 79 13.08 1.10 5.54
N ARG A 80 12.27 1.93 6.21
CA ARG A 80 10.95 2.35 5.69
C ARG A 80 11.03 3.23 4.44
N MET A 81 12.13 3.99 4.28
CA MET A 81 12.39 4.72 3.04
C MET A 81 12.72 3.79 1.85
N MET A 82 13.18 2.55 2.10
CA MET A 82 13.39 1.59 1.02
C MET A 82 12.07 1.13 0.41
N ASP A 83 11.01 0.93 1.21
CA ASP A 83 9.69 0.57 0.70
C ASP A 83 9.10 1.67 -0.18
N VAL A 84 9.23 2.93 0.26
CA VAL A 84 8.87 4.11 -0.54
C VAL A 84 9.62 4.10 -1.87
N HIS A 85 10.94 3.91 -1.84
CA HIS A 85 11.76 3.92 -3.05
C HIS A 85 11.39 2.77 -4.00
N ARG A 86 11.14 1.57 -3.45
CA ARG A 86 10.77 0.37 -4.21
C ARG A 86 9.47 0.60 -4.98
N VAL A 87 8.41 1.06 -4.31
CA VAL A 87 7.11 1.30 -4.97
C VAL A 87 7.20 2.47 -5.96
N SER A 88 7.95 3.54 -5.63
CA SER A 88 8.20 4.64 -6.57
C SER A 88 8.83 4.14 -7.87
N LYS A 89 9.85 3.29 -7.76
CA LYS A 89 10.52 2.71 -8.94
C LYS A 89 9.58 1.81 -9.76
N MET A 90 8.73 1.02 -9.11
CA MET A 90 7.73 0.21 -9.82
C MET A 90 6.78 1.06 -10.67
N ILE A 91 6.34 2.21 -10.13
CA ILE A 91 5.51 3.18 -10.87
C ILE A 91 6.28 3.76 -12.06
N ASP A 92 7.51 4.25 -11.84
CA ASP A 92 8.35 4.83 -12.90
C ASP A 92 8.60 3.84 -14.05
N ASP A 93 8.89 2.58 -13.71
CA ASP A 93 9.14 1.50 -14.67
C ASP A 93 7.88 1.15 -15.49
N LEU A 94 6.67 1.34 -14.94
CA LEU A 94 5.40 1.10 -15.63
C LEU A 94 4.99 2.29 -16.50
N GLU A 95 5.13 3.51 -15.99
CA GLU A 95 4.83 4.74 -16.74
C GLU A 95 5.81 4.91 -17.92
N GLY A 96 7.09 4.56 -17.74
CA GLY A 96 8.09 4.57 -18.83
C GLY A 96 7.86 3.53 -19.94
N LYS A 97 7.05 2.49 -19.70
CA LYS A 97 6.66 1.48 -20.69
C LYS A 97 5.41 1.86 -21.49
N GLN A 98 4.70 2.92 -21.12
CA GLN A 98 3.51 3.40 -21.82
C GLN A 98 3.82 4.34 -23.01
N VAL A 99 5.10 4.51 -23.39
CA VAL A 99 5.56 5.38 -24.49
C VAL A 99 5.92 4.58 -25.74
#